data_AF-C6EQG6-F1
#
_entry.id   AF-C6EQG6-F1
#
_cell.length_a   1.000
_cell.length_b   1.000
_cell.length_c   1.000
_cell.angle_alpha   90.00
_cell.angle_beta   90.00
_cell.angle_gamma   90.00
#
_symmetry.space_group_name_H-M   'P 1'
#
loop_
_entity.id
_entity.type
_entity.pdbx_description
1 polymer ?
#
loop_
_entity_poly.entity_id
_entity_poly.type
_entity_poly.pdbx_seq_one_letter_code
_entity_poly.pdbx_strand_id
1 'polypeptide(L)'
;MVLTATDPFEYESPEHEVKNMFHATVATVSQYFHVKVFNIDLKEKFTKNNFITISNYFESKGILEINETSSVLEAAPKQMIEVPNCITRNANASPKICDIQKGTSGTVFYGVFTLHKVRCENTEHKL
;
A
#
# COMPACT_ATOMS: atom_id res chain seq x y z
N MET A 1 -2.91 -12.64 2.53
CA MET A 1 -1.58 -12.69 3.18
C MET A 1 -0.90 -11.34 3.05
N VAL A 2 -0.30 -10.82 4.12
CA VAL A 2 0.50 -9.58 4.08
C VAL A 2 1.89 -9.91 3.54
N LEU A 3 2.33 -9.21 2.49
CA LEU A 3 3.65 -9.38 1.88
C LEU A 3 4.67 -8.40 2.47
N THR A 4 4.29 -7.13 2.58
CA THR A 4 5.11 -6.04 3.11
C THR A 4 4.23 -5.00 3.79
N ALA A 5 4.82 -4.25 4.73
CA ALA A 5 4.24 -3.04 5.29
C ALA A 5 5.36 -2.06 5.67
N THR A 6 5.18 -0.78 5.39
CA THR A 6 6.09 0.29 5.83
C THR A 6 5.85 0.61 7.30
N ASP A 7 6.78 1.34 7.90
CA ASP A 7 6.50 2.00 9.18
C ASP A 7 5.44 3.10 8.99
N PRO A 8 4.71 3.47 10.05
CA PRO A 8 3.82 4.62 10.03
C PRO A 8 4.55 5.91 9.66
N PHE A 9 3.88 6.77 8.90
CA PHE A 9 4.38 8.09 8.54
C PHE A 9 3.24 9.12 8.54
N GLU A 10 3.60 10.37 8.76
CA GLU A 10 2.68 11.50 8.76
C GLU A 10 2.28 11.91 7.34
N TYR A 11 1.03 12.33 7.18
CA TYR A 11 0.50 12.95 5.97
C TYR A 11 -0.53 14.02 6.32
N GLU A 12 -0.72 15.00 5.44
CA GLU A 12 -1.78 16.01 5.57
C GLU A 12 -3.05 15.51 4.87
N SER A 13 -4.16 15.47 5.61
CA SER A 13 -5.46 15.08 5.06
C SER A 13 -6.11 16.24 4.27
N PRO A 14 -7.17 15.96 3.47
CA PRO A 14 -7.92 17.01 2.78
C PRO A 14 -8.52 18.08 3.72
N GLU A 15 -8.67 17.75 5.00
CA GLU A 15 -9.16 18.64 6.05
C GLU A 15 -8.04 19.48 6.72
N HIS A 16 -6.80 19.44 6.19
CA HIS A 16 -5.61 20.11 6.74
C HIS A 16 -5.19 19.61 8.13
N GLU A 17 -5.50 18.34 8.42
CA GLU A 17 -5.09 17.67 9.65
C GLU A 17 -3.88 16.77 9.39
N VAL A 18 -2.88 16.84 10.28
CA VAL A 18 -1.78 15.87 10.28
C VAL A 18 -2.30 14.54 10.82
N LYS A 19 -2.28 13.51 9.97
CA LYS A 19 -2.71 12.14 10.28
C LYS A 19 -1.55 11.19 10.04
N ASN A 20 -1.66 9.99 10.59
CA ASN A 20 -0.68 8.93 10.36
C ASN A 20 -1.27 7.83 9.49
N MET A 21 -0.46 7.24 8.63
CA MET A 21 -0.83 6.07 7.84
C MET A 21 0.38 5.18 7.60
N PHE A 22 0.16 4.00 7.06
CA PHE A 22 1.25 3.21 6.47
C PHE A 22 0.79 2.56 5.16
N HIS A 23 1.77 2.19 4.33
CA HIS A 23 1.51 1.41 3.13
C HIS A 23 1.74 -0.07 3.39
N ALA A 24 0.92 -0.91 2.78
CA ALA A 24 1.12 -2.35 2.77
C ALA A 24 0.93 -2.93 1.38
N THR A 25 1.45 -4.13 1.17
CA THR A 25 1.13 -4.97 0.01
C THR A 25 0.57 -6.28 0.52
N VAL A 26 -0.62 -6.67 0.05
CA VAL A 26 -1.28 -7.94 0.39
C VAL A 26 -1.50 -8.78 -0.85
N ALA A 27 -1.65 -10.08 -0.67
CA ALA A 27 -1.94 -11.01 -1.76
C ALA A 27 -3.05 -12.00 -1.41
N THR A 28 -3.81 -12.33 -2.44
CA THR A 28 -4.72 -13.48 -2.51
C THR A 28 -4.05 -14.62 -3.27
N VAL A 29 -4.78 -15.71 -3.52
CA VAL A 29 -4.32 -16.82 -4.36
C VAL A 29 -4.05 -16.44 -5.82
N SER A 30 -4.62 -15.32 -6.30
CA SER A 30 -4.63 -14.96 -7.72
C SER A 30 -4.02 -13.60 -8.05
N GLN A 31 -3.94 -12.69 -7.07
CA GLN A 31 -3.49 -11.31 -7.31
C GLN A 31 -2.91 -10.68 -6.04
N TYR A 32 -2.25 -9.54 -6.22
CA TYR A 32 -1.78 -8.71 -5.12
C TYR A 32 -2.40 -7.31 -5.22
N PHE A 33 -2.39 -6.61 -4.09
CA PHE A 33 -2.89 -5.24 -3.98
C PHE A 33 -1.93 -4.41 -3.17
N HIS A 34 -1.75 -3.16 -3.59
CA HIS A 34 -1.25 -2.12 -2.69
C HIS A 34 -2.39 -1.64 -1.81
N VAL A 35 -2.06 -1.29 -0.58
CA VAL A 35 -3.02 -0.90 0.45
C VAL A 35 -2.52 0.37 1.14
N LYS A 36 -3.40 1.36 1.26
CA LYS A 36 -3.25 2.48 2.17
C LYS A 36 -4.02 2.17 3.45
N VAL A 37 -3.33 2.14 4.58
CA VAL A 37 -3.96 1.88 5.88
C VAL A 37 -3.94 3.17 6.69
N PHE A 38 -5.11 3.79 6.82
CA PHE A 38 -5.30 5.06 7.52
C PHE A 38 -5.53 4.91 9.03
N ASN A 39 -5.74 3.66 9.51
CA ASN A 39 -5.78 3.35 10.93
C ASN A 39 -4.46 2.66 11.35
N ILE A 40 -3.63 3.36 12.12
CA ILE A 40 -2.33 2.86 12.56
C ILE A 40 -2.40 1.80 13.67
N ASP A 41 -3.52 1.69 14.39
CA ASP A 41 -3.70 0.67 15.44
C ASP A 41 -3.73 -0.75 14.85
N LEU A 42 -3.96 -0.85 13.53
CA LEU A 42 -3.89 -2.11 12.79
C LEU A 42 -2.48 -2.57 12.47
N LYS A 43 -1.43 -1.80 12.80
CA LYS A 43 -0.05 -2.07 12.39
C LYS A 43 0.44 -3.48 12.71
N GLU A 44 0.13 -4.00 13.90
CA GLU A 44 0.51 -5.35 14.32
C GLU A 44 -0.10 -6.46 13.44
N LYS A 45 -1.29 -6.21 12.87
CA LYS A 45 -1.95 -7.14 11.94
C LYS A 45 -1.30 -7.13 10.56
N PHE A 46 -0.66 -6.01 10.18
CA PHE A 46 0.07 -5.86 8.92
C PHE A 46 1.55 -6.24 9.04
N THR A 47 1.80 -7.37 9.66
CA THR A 47 3.12 -8.01 9.74
C THR A 47 3.31 -9.01 8.61
N LYS A 48 4.53 -9.10 8.09
CA LYS A 48 4.85 -9.98 6.95
C LYS A 48 4.44 -11.43 7.23
N ASN A 49 3.84 -12.08 6.24
CA ASN A 49 3.27 -13.43 6.27
C ASN A 49 2.05 -13.61 7.18
N ASN A 50 1.54 -12.56 7.81
CA ASN A 50 0.27 -12.65 8.53
C ASN A 50 -0.90 -12.84 7.55
N PHE A 51 -1.92 -13.58 7.99
CA PHE A 51 -3.14 -13.81 7.22
C PHE A 51 -4.27 -13.03 7.88
N ILE A 52 -4.87 -12.13 7.11
CA ILE A 52 -5.92 -11.24 7.57
C ILE A 52 -7.13 -11.33 6.63
N THR A 53 -8.30 -11.12 7.19
CA THR A 53 -9.55 -10.87 6.46
C THR A 53 -9.88 -9.39 6.56
N ILE A 54 -10.16 -8.77 5.42
CA ILE A 54 -10.47 -7.33 5.34
C ILE A 54 -11.89 -7.21 4.77
N SER A 55 -12.73 -6.40 5.41
CA SER A 55 -14.06 -6.05 4.93
C SER A 55 -14.35 -4.56 5.11
N ASN A 56 -15.37 -4.05 4.42
CA ASN A 56 -15.72 -2.62 4.41
C ASN A 56 -14.53 -1.72 4.02
N TYR A 57 -13.69 -2.20 3.12
CA TYR A 57 -12.63 -1.42 2.50
C TYR A 57 -13.15 -0.68 1.27
N PHE A 58 -12.44 0.37 0.88
CA PHE A 58 -12.64 1.04 -0.40
C PHE A 58 -11.60 0.57 -1.41
N GLU A 59 -11.92 0.60 -2.69
CA GLU A 59 -10.96 0.36 -3.77
C GLU A 59 -11.00 1.55 -4.73
N SER A 60 -9.84 2.14 -4.97
CA SER A 60 -9.67 3.25 -5.91
C SER A 60 -8.41 3.04 -6.74
N LYS A 61 -8.56 3.05 -8.06
CA LYS A 61 -7.44 2.85 -9.01
C LYS A 61 -6.62 1.57 -8.74
N GLY A 62 -7.28 0.49 -8.31
CA GLY A 62 -6.63 -0.79 -7.98
C GLY A 62 -5.85 -0.79 -6.66
N ILE A 63 -6.03 0.23 -5.81
CA ILE A 63 -5.43 0.33 -4.49
C ILE A 63 -6.55 0.20 -3.46
N LEU A 64 -6.32 -0.63 -2.45
CA LEU A 64 -7.25 -0.78 -1.33
C LEU A 64 -7.01 0.31 -0.29
N GLU A 65 -8.09 0.85 0.25
CA GLU A 65 -8.06 1.87 1.29
C GLU A 65 -8.81 1.34 2.52
N ILE A 66 -8.09 1.27 3.63
CA ILE A 66 -8.59 0.79 4.92
C ILE A 66 -8.62 1.99 5.86
N ASN A 67 -9.81 2.31 6.36
CA ASN A 67 -10.04 3.42 7.28
C ASN A 67 -10.72 2.93 8.57
N GLU A 68 -11.11 3.85 9.44
CA GLU A 68 -11.74 3.55 10.73
C GLU A 68 -13.04 2.73 10.65
N THR A 69 -13.73 2.76 9.50
CA THR A 69 -14.96 1.98 9.29
C THR A 69 -14.70 0.58 8.74
N SER A 70 -13.48 0.32 8.27
CA SER A 70 -13.05 -0.97 7.77
C SER A 70 -12.81 -1.95 8.92
N SER A 71 -13.01 -3.24 8.66
CA SER A 71 -12.73 -4.30 9.63
C SER A 71 -11.56 -5.16 9.17
N VAL A 72 -10.56 -5.33 10.04
CA VAL A 72 -9.39 -6.18 9.79
C VAL A 72 -9.26 -7.21 10.91
N LEU A 73 -9.45 -8.48 10.56
CA LEU A 73 -9.41 -9.60 11.49
C LEU A 73 -8.25 -10.54 11.12
N GLU A 74 -7.65 -11.19 12.11
CA GLU A 74 -6.73 -12.30 11.85
C GLU A 74 -7.50 -13.51 11.34
N ALA A 75 -6.96 -14.16 10.31
CA ALA A 75 -7.55 -15.35 9.73
C ALA A 75 -7.31 -16.55 10.64
N ALA A 76 -8.35 -17.35 10.87
CA ALA A 76 -8.19 -18.64 11.51
C ALA A 76 -7.33 -19.59 10.64
N PRO A 77 -6.70 -20.64 11.19
CA PRO A 77 -5.86 -21.56 10.42
C PRO A 77 -6.54 -22.14 9.18
N LYS A 78 -7.85 -22.43 9.27
CA LYS A 78 -8.68 -22.93 8.17
C LYS A 78 -8.95 -21.92 7.04
N GLN A 79 -8.65 -20.63 7.27
CA GLN A 79 -8.83 -19.53 6.33
C GLN A 79 -7.51 -19.07 5.70
N MET A 80 -6.38 -19.68 6.08
CA MET A 80 -5.10 -19.43 5.44
C MET A 80 -5.14 -19.89 3.99
N ILE A 81 -4.43 -19.17 3.13
CA ILE A 81 -4.40 -19.43 1.69
C ILE A 81 -2.95 -19.66 1.25
N GLU A 82 -2.76 -20.48 0.24
CA GLU A 82 -1.45 -20.64 -0.39
C GLU A 82 -1.32 -19.60 -1.51
N VAL A 83 -0.46 -18.60 -1.30
CA VAL A 83 -0.18 -17.57 -2.32
C VAL A 83 0.93 -18.08 -3.24
N PRO A 84 0.68 -18.21 -4.56
CA PRO A 84 1.70 -18.67 -5.48
C PRO A 84 2.92 -17.74 -5.50
N ASN A 85 4.12 -18.31 -5.59
CA ASN A 85 5.37 -17.56 -5.62
C ASN A 85 5.44 -16.52 -6.76
N CYS A 86 4.75 -16.77 -7.88
CA CYS A 86 4.67 -15.80 -8.98
C CYS A 86 3.96 -14.51 -8.57
N ILE A 87 2.93 -14.58 -7.71
CA ILE A 87 2.22 -13.40 -7.21
C ILE A 87 3.14 -12.58 -6.32
N THR A 88 3.83 -13.22 -5.38
CA THR A 88 4.82 -12.55 -4.51
C THR A 88 5.95 -11.92 -5.33
N ARG A 89 6.45 -12.59 -6.37
CA ARG A 89 7.48 -12.02 -7.26
C ARG A 89 6.96 -10.80 -8.01
N ASN A 90 5.75 -10.87 -8.55
CA ASN A 90 5.14 -9.76 -9.28
C ASN A 90 4.88 -8.55 -8.38
N ALA A 91 4.43 -8.78 -7.14
CA ALA A 91 4.22 -7.73 -6.14
C ALA A 91 5.49 -6.95 -5.77
N ASN A 92 6.66 -7.57 -5.91
CA ASN A 92 7.97 -6.95 -5.64
C ASN A 92 8.63 -6.37 -6.90
N ALA A 93 8.05 -6.58 -8.08
CA ALA A 93 8.62 -6.08 -9.33
C ALA A 93 8.29 -4.60 -9.52
N SER A 94 9.30 -3.79 -9.83
CA SER A 94 9.10 -2.38 -10.17
C SER A 94 8.79 -2.23 -11.66
N PRO A 95 7.83 -1.36 -12.05
CA PRO A 95 7.56 -1.08 -13.44
C PRO A 95 8.75 -0.38 -14.10
N LYS A 96 8.95 -0.63 -15.41
CA LYS A 96 9.97 0.11 -16.16
C LYS A 96 9.52 1.55 -16.36
N ILE A 97 10.47 2.49 -16.32
CA ILE A 97 10.20 3.92 -16.54
C ILE A 97 9.50 4.16 -17.89
N CYS A 98 9.88 3.42 -18.94
CA CYS A 98 9.23 3.52 -20.25
C CYS A 98 7.76 3.09 -20.26
N ASP A 99 7.35 2.24 -19.32
CA ASP A 99 5.97 1.80 -19.19
C ASP A 99 5.16 2.80 -18.34
N ILE A 100 5.80 3.41 -17.32
CA ILE A 100 5.22 4.53 -16.56
C ILE A 100 4.89 5.70 -17.49
N GLN A 101 5.79 6.02 -18.43
CA GLN A 101 5.60 7.10 -19.41
C GLN A 101 4.41 6.90 -20.36
N LYS A 102 3.97 5.64 -20.54
CA LYS A 102 2.79 5.31 -21.35
C LYS A 102 1.49 5.29 -20.54
N GLY A 103 1.58 5.50 -19.22
CA GLY A 103 0.44 5.53 -18.32
C GLY A 103 -0.52 6.68 -18.65
N THR A 104 -1.80 6.46 -18.38
CA THR A 104 -2.82 7.51 -18.48
C THR A 104 -2.68 8.51 -17.33
N SER A 105 -3.15 9.74 -17.54
CA SER A 105 -3.18 10.75 -16.47
C SER A 105 -3.89 10.22 -15.22
N GLY A 106 -3.25 10.39 -14.06
CA GLY A 106 -3.78 9.96 -12.77
C GLY A 106 -3.54 8.49 -12.41
N THR A 107 -2.86 7.70 -13.24
CA THR A 107 -2.40 6.35 -12.86
C THR A 107 -1.40 6.44 -11.71
N VAL A 108 -1.53 5.54 -10.73
CA VAL A 108 -0.64 5.46 -9.56
C VAL A 108 0.37 4.34 -9.78
N PHE A 109 1.64 4.59 -9.46
CA PHE A 109 2.73 3.63 -9.60
C PHE A 109 3.50 3.48 -8.30
N TYR A 110 3.91 2.25 -8.00
CA TYR A 110 4.83 1.92 -6.92
C TYR A 110 6.08 1.27 -7.52
N GLY A 111 7.24 1.53 -6.94
CA GLY A 111 8.49 0.92 -7.40
C GLY A 111 9.71 1.46 -6.68
N VAL A 112 10.83 0.77 -6.86
CA VAL A 112 12.15 1.16 -6.39
C VAL A 112 12.96 1.59 -7.60
N PHE A 113 13.48 2.82 -7.56
CA PHE A 113 14.20 3.43 -8.69
C PHE A 113 15.53 3.99 -8.21
N THR A 114 16.54 3.91 -9.06
CA THR A 114 17.83 4.56 -8.80
C THR A 114 17.71 6.06 -9.06
N LEU A 115 17.99 6.87 -8.05
CA LEU A 115 18.08 8.32 -8.19
C LEU A 115 19.32 8.69 -9.00
N HIS A 116 19.13 9.32 -10.16
CA HIS A 116 20.25 9.80 -10.98
C HIS A 116 20.68 11.22 -10.61
N LYS A 117 19.72 12.11 -10.33
CA LYS A 117 19.95 13.52 -10.02
C LYS A 117 18.80 14.08 -9.20
N VAL A 118 19.11 14.87 -8.18
CA VAL A 118 18.14 15.68 -7.44
C VAL A 118 18.44 17.17 -7.66
N ARG A 119 17.39 17.98 -7.81
CA ARG A 119 17.46 19.44 -7.76
C ARG A 119 16.44 19.88 -6.72
N CYS A 120 16.90 20.51 -5.65
CA CYS A 120 16.01 21.10 -4.64
C CYS A 120 15.75 22.54 -5.05
N GLU A 121 14.50 22.84 -5.40
CA GLU A 121 14.04 24.23 -5.53
C GLU A 121 13.39 24.58 -4.19
N ASN A 122 13.82 25.69 -3.58
CA ASN A 122 13.23 26.16 -2.32
C ASN A 122 11.80 26.61 -2.58
N THR A 123 10.83 25.73 -2.42
CA THR A 123 9.42 26.12 -2.25
C THR A 123 9.23 26.50 -0.79
N GLU A 124 9.47 27.78 -0.47
CA GLU A 124 8.96 28.39 0.75
C GLU A 124 7.43 28.31 0.73
N HIS A 125 6.86 27.25 1.31
CA HIS A 125 5.47 27.28 1.75
C HIS A 125 5.43 28.22 2.96
N LYS A 126 5.02 29.47 2.72
CA LYS A 126 4.62 30.39 3.79
C LYS A 126 3.45 29.75 4.55
N LEU A 127 3.70 29.44 5.82
CA LEU A 127 2.68 29.20 6.85
C LEU A 127 1.92 30.50 7.15
#